data_AF-A0A1F2TVQ8-F1
#
_entry.id   AF-A0A1F2TVQ8-F1
#
_cell.length_a   1.000
_cell.length_b   1.000
_cell.length_c   1.000
_cell.angle_alpha   90.00
_cell.angle_beta   90.00
_cell.angle_gamma   90.00
#
_symmetry.space_group_name_H-M   'P 1'
#
loop_
_entity.id
_entity.type
_entity.pdbx_description
1 polymer ?
#
loop_
_entity_poly.entity_id
_entity_poly.type
_entity_poly.pdbx_seq_one_letter_code
_entity_poly.pdbx_strand_id
1 'polypeptide(L)' 'MPVRKFRSVEEMSQPIWRQPGDPALYRTMAALWETGTRTSRRRYPPGVHKHRSVAEMHRVQESWAADRK' A
#
# COMPACT_ATOMS: atom_id res chain seq x y z
N MET A 1 -10.12 3.21 -14.83
CA MET A 1 -9.83 4.38 -13.95
C MET A 1 -9.48 5.56 -14.82
N PRO A 2 -10.13 6.73 -14.68
CA PRO A 2 -9.80 7.91 -15.48
C PRO A 2 -8.40 8.43 -15.11
N VAL A 3 -7.54 8.61 -16.10
CA VAL A 3 -6.22 9.22 -15.93
C VAL A 3 -6.37 10.73 -16.18
N ARG A 4 -6.22 11.55 -15.13
CA ARG A 4 -6.25 13.01 -15.24
C ARG A 4 -4.83 13.53 -15.48
N LYS A 5 -4.63 14.25 -16.59
CA LYS A 5 -3.36 14.95 -16.89
C LYS A 5 -3.49 16.39 -16.42
N PHE A 6 -2.59 16.82 -15.56
CA PHE A 6 -2.49 18.20 -15.09
C PHE A 6 -1.28 18.87 -15.73
N ARG A 7 -1.38 20.16 -16.02
CA ARG A 7 -0.32 20.95 -16.65
C ARG A 7 0.63 21.57 -15.62
N SER A 8 0.22 21.65 -14.36
CA SER A 8 1.05 22.12 -13.25
C SER A 8 0.62 21.51 -11.91
N VAL A 9 1.41 21.72 -10.86
CA VAL A 9 1.12 21.22 -9.50
C VAL A 9 -0.04 21.98 -8.86
N GLU A 10 -0.21 23.25 -9.19
CA GLU A 10 -1.30 24.10 -8.70
C GLU A 10 -2.66 23.60 -9.21
N GLU A 11 -2.71 23.12 -10.46
CA GLU A 11 -3.88 22.43 -11.02
C GLU A 11 -4.20 21.10 -10.30
N MET A 12 -3.22 20.53 -9.59
CA MET A 12 -3.40 19.33 -8.77
C MET A 12 -3.95 19.64 -7.37
N SER A 13 -4.33 20.90 -7.06
CA SER A 13 -4.97 21.28 -5.79
C SER A 13 -6.29 20.54 -5.61
N GLN A 14 -6.19 19.30 -5.15
CA GLN A 14 -7.31 18.49 -4.75
C GLN A 14 -7.64 18.83 -3.30
N PRO A 15 -8.92 18.89 -2.93
CA PRO A 15 -9.31 19.07 -1.55
C PRO A 15 -8.68 17.95 -0.71
N ILE A 16 -7.79 18.34 0.20
CA ILE A 16 -7.19 17.43 1.18
C ILE A 16 -8.34 16.98 2.09
N TRP A 17 -8.55 15.66 2.18
CA TRP A 17 -9.70 15.13 2.92
C TRP A 17 -9.71 15.56 4.40
N ARG A 18 -8.52 15.69 5.01
CA ARG A 18 -8.30 16.23 6.35
C ARG A 18 -6.98 16.99 6.42
N GLN A 19 -6.96 18.06 7.20
CA GLN A 19 -5.77 18.90 7.38
C GLN A 19 -4.79 18.28 8.41
N PRO A 20 -3.47 18.50 8.26
CA PRO A 20 -2.52 18.19 9.31
C PRO A 20 -2.92 18.86 10.63
N GLY A 21 -2.92 18.09 11.72
CA GLY A 21 -3.35 18.57 13.04
C GLY A 21 -4.80 18.27 13.41
N ASP A 22 -5.65 17.84 12.46
CA ASP A 22 -6.99 17.31 12.79
C ASP A 22 -6.86 15.99 13.56
N PRO A 23 -7.34 15.89 14.82
CA PRO A 23 -7.31 14.63 15.58
C PRO A 23 -8.03 13.47 14.89
N ALA A 24 -9.02 13.74 14.04
CA ALA A 24 -9.73 12.72 13.29
C ALA A 24 -8.91 12.13 12.13
N LEU A 25 -7.87 12.84 11.64
CA LEU A 25 -6.94 12.32 10.64
C LEU A 25 -6.21 11.08 11.18
N TYR A 26 -5.58 11.20 12.35
CA TYR A 26 -4.82 10.11 12.96
C TYR A 26 -5.69 8.90 13.27
N ARG A 27 -6.93 9.12 13.74
CA ARG A 27 -7.90 8.03 13.97
C ARG A 27 -8.28 7.32 12.68
N THR A 28 -8.52 8.09 11.61
CA THR A 28 -8.87 7.53 10.30
C THR A 28 -7.70 6.71 9.72
N MET A 29 -6.47 7.20 9.85
CA MET A 29 -5.26 6.47 9.41
C MET A 29 -5.10 5.15 10.17
N ALA A 30 -5.29 5.16 11.49
CA ALA A 30 -5.22 3.95 12.30
C ALA A 30 -6.28 2.90 11.87
N ALA A 31 -7.54 3.32 11.71
CA ALA A 31 -8.62 2.44 11.26
C ALA A 31 -8.38 1.88 9.86
N LEU A 32 -7.81 2.69 8.95
CA LEU A 32 -7.44 2.25 7.61
C LEU A 32 -6.35 1.16 7.66
N TRP A 33 -5.30 1.37 8.47
CA TRP A 33 -4.25 0.37 8.63
C TRP A 33 -4.76 -0.93 9.26
N GLU A 34 -5.61 -0.86 10.29
CA GLU A 34 -6.23 -2.04 10.88
C GLU A 34 -7.10 -2.80 9.86
N THR A 35 -7.85 -2.07 9.04
CA THR A 35 -8.62 -2.68 7.96
C THR A 35 -7.70 -3.37 6.95
N GLY A 36 -6.59 -2.72 6.59
CA GLY A 36 -5.58 -3.26 5.69
C GLY A 36 -4.91 -4.51 6.26
N THR A 37 -4.55 -4.55 7.54
CA THR A 37 -3.94 -5.73 8.18
C THR A 37 -4.91 -6.90 8.28
N ARG A 38 -6.20 -6.63 8.51
CA ARG A 38 -7.25 -7.66 8.55
C ARG A 38 -7.59 -8.23 7.18
N THR A 39 -7.58 -7.41 6.14
CA THR A 39 -8.00 -7.80 4.79
C THR A 39 -6.86 -8.26 3.90
N SER A 40 -5.64 -7.77 4.15
CA SER A 40 -4.45 -8.21 3.43
C SER A 40 -4.00 -9.59 3.91
N ARG A 41 -4.37 -10.62 3.16
CA ARG A 41 -3.99 -12.01 3.45
C ARG A 41 -2.49 -12.25 3.28
N ARG A 42 -1.85 -11.52 2.37
CA ARG A 42 -0.45 -11.73 1.96
C ARG A 42 0.49 -10.97 2.90
N ARG A 43 1.42 -11.68 3.54
CA ARG A 43 2.54 -11.07 4.29
C ARG A 43 3.82 -11.47 3.60
N TYR A 44 4.67 -10.49 3.38
CA TYR A 44 6.01 -10.67 2.86
C TYR A 44 6.98 -10.57 4.03
N PRO A 45 8.05 -11.38 4.07
CA PRO A 45 9.10 -11.19 5.06
C PRO A 45 9.69 -9.78 4.96
N PRO A 46 10.02 -9.14 6.09
CA PRO A 46 10.62 -7.81 6.07
C PRO A 46 11.96 -7.83 5.31
N GLY A 47 12.29 -6.70 4.67
CA GLY A 47 13.53 -6.51 3.93
C GLY A 47 13.35 -6.38 2.42
N VAL A 48 14.46 -6.09 1.73
CA VAL A 48 14.53 -6.00 0.27
C VAL A 48 15.02 -7.32 -0.29
N HIS A 49 14.16 -8.02 -1.03
CA HIS A 49 14.47 -9.31 -1.65
C HIS A 49 14.85 -9.09 -3.12
N LYS A 50 16.12 -9.32 -3.46
CA LYS A 50 16.60 -9.25 -4.85
C LYS A 50 16.42 -10.62 -5.51
N HIS A 51 15.91 -10.62 -6.73
CA HIS A 51 15.74 -11.82 -7.54
C HIS A 51 16.42 -11.62 -8.90
N ARG A 52 16.99 -12.69 -9.45
CA ARG A 52 17.66 -12.65 -10.76
C ARG A 52 16.67 -12.69 -11.93
N SER A 53 15.43 -13.07 -11.66
CA SER A 53 14.34 -13.11 -12.65
C SER A 53 12.96 -13.00 -12.01
N VAL A 54 11.97 -12.59 -12.81
CA VAL A 54 10.56 -12.53 -12.41
C VAL A 54 10.03 -13.91 -11.99
N ALA A 55 10.40 -14.97 -12.73
CA ALA A 55 10.01 -16.35 -12.40
C ALA A 55 10.57 -16.85 -11.05
N GLU A 56 11.75 -16.38 -10.63
CA GLU A 56 12.28 -16.67 -9.30
C GLU A 56 11.51 -15.91 -8.22
N MET A 57 11.22 -14.62 -8.44
CA MET A 57 10.38 -13.83 -7.55
C MET A 57 9.02 -14.49 -7.31
N HIS A 58 8.33 -14.96 -8.35
CA HIS A 58 7.02 -15.62 -8.19
C HIS A 58 7.09 -16.86 -7.30
N ARG A 59 8.09 -17.73 -7.51
CA ARG A 59 8.28 -18.95 -6.71
C ARG A 59 8.50 -18.64 -5.23
N VAL A 60 9.34 -17.65 -4.93
CA VAL A 60 9.59 -17.21 -3.54
C VAL A 60 8.31 -16.63 -2.92
N GLN A 61 7.54 -15.85 -3.68
CA GLN A 61 6.30 -15.31 -3.15
C GLN A 61 5.21 -16.37 -2.94
N GLU A 62 5.20 -17.44 -3.74
CA GLU A 62 4.31 -18.60 -3.57
C GLU A 62 4.69 -19.42 -2.33
N SER A 63 5.99 -19.61 -2.06
CA SER A 63 6.43 -20.31 -0.85
C SER A 63 6.00 -19.56 0.42
N TRP A 64 6.11 -18.23 0.44
CA TRP A 64 5.61 -17.42 1.58
C TRP A 64 4.09 -17.50 1.77
N ALA A 65 3.34 -17.79 0.70
CA ALA A 65 1.91 -18.05 0.80
C ALA A 65 1.62 -19.46 1.32
N ALA A 66 2.48 -20.44 1.01
CA ALA A 66 2.35 -21.85 1.39
C ALA A 66 2.82 -22.16 2.82
N ASP A 67 3.86 -21.49 3.33
CA ASP A 67 4.42 -21.63 4.70
C ASP A 67 3.43 -21.25 5.83
N ARG A 68 2.17 -20.95 5.49
CA ARG A 68 1.12 -20.52 6.40
C ARG A 68 -0.05 -21.51 6.51
N LYS A 69 0.15 -22.77 6.12
CA LYS A 69 -0.72 -23.90 6.47
C LYS A 69 -0.29 -24.50 7.80
#